data_AF-A0A1Q8QRQ9-F1
#
_entry.id   AF-A0A1Q8QRQ9-F1
#
_cell.length_a   1.000
_cell.length_b   1.000
_cell.length_c   1.000
_cell.angle_alpha   90.00
_cell.angle_beta   90.00
_cell.angle_gamma   90.00
#
_symmetry.space_group_name_H-M   'P 1'
#
loop_
_entity.id
_entity.type
_entity.pdbx_description
1 polymer ?
#
loop_
_entity_poly.entity_id
_entity_poly.type
_entity_poly.pdbx_seq_one_letter_code
_entity_poly.pdbx_strand_id
1 'polypeptide(L)'
;MNKREKLIKLRNNLPRPKIANKIGITPQMLGMVERGERTPSLYLAKKIADFYGVLVEDIFFESSGNDMCPKNVTSTLNLTGCKDPASNEANISA
;
A
#
# COMPACT_ATOMS: atom_id res chain seq x y z
N MET A 1 -5.07 10.86 -20.36
CA MET A 1 -5.44 10.44 -18.99
C MET A 1 -4.89 9.06 -18.75
N ASN A 2 -4.05 8.90 -17.71
CA ASN A 2 -3.47 7.61 -17.37
C ASN A 2 -4.52 6.78 -16.63
N LYS A 3 -4.96 5.69 -17.25
CA LYS A 3 -5.91 4.75 -16.65
C LYS A 3 -5.18 3.90 -15.62
N ARG A 4 -5.82 3.56 -14.51
CA ARG A 4 -5.26 2.66 -13.50
C ARG A 4 -5.39 1.21 -13.97
N GLU A 5 -4.52 0.80 -14.88
CA GLU A 5 -4.59 -0.52 -15.52
C GLU A 5 -4.59 -1.67 -14.51
N LYS A 6 -3.87 -1.51 -13.39
CA LYS A 6 -3.83 -2.52 -12.31
C LYS A 6 -5.22 -2.78 -11.72
N LEU A 7 -6.03 -1.74 -11.48
CA LEU A 7 -7.43 -1.91 -11.02
C LEU A 7 -8.28 -2.64 -12.06
N ILE A 8 -8.10 -2.30 -13.33
CA ILE A 8 -8.85 -2.92 -14.43
C ILE A 8 -8.50 -4.41 -14.54
N LYS A 9 -7.21 -4.76 -14.39
CA LYS A 9 -6.73 -6.15 -14.35
C LYS A 9 -7.27 -6.89 -13.13
N LEU A 10 -7.21 -6.32 -11.93
CA LEU A 10 -7.74 -6.94 -10.71
C LEU A 10 -9.25 -7.22 -10.79
N ARG A 11 -10.00 -6.33 -11.45
CA ARG A 11 -11.44 -6.52 -11.69
C ARG A 11 -11.73 -7.71 -12.61
N ASN A 12 -10.87 -8.01 -13.60
CA ASN A 12 -11.14 -9.04 -14.60
C ASN A 12 -12.55 -8.89 -15.22
N ASN A 13 -13.31 -10.00 -15.28
CA ASN A 13 -14.69 -10.07 -15.77
C ASN A 13 -15.73 -9.72 -14.70
N LEU A 14 -15.33 -9.23 -13.53
CA LEU A 14 -16.31 -8.86 -12.49
C LEU A 14 -17.04 -7.57 -12.90
N PRO A 15 -18.38 -7.55 -12.76
CA PRO A 15 -19.16 -6.37 -13.07
C PRO A 15 -18.90 -5.28 -12.02
N ARG A 16 -18.62 -4.06 -12.50
CA ARG A 16 -18.44 -2.85 -11.67
C ARG A 16 -19.48 -2.69 -10.56
N PRO A 17 -20.81 -2.83 -10.81
CA PRO A 17 -21.79 -2.66 -9.73
C PRO A 17 -21.64 -3.67 -8.60
N LYS A 18 -21.23 -4.91 -8.88
CA LYS A 18 -21.05 -5.94 -7.84
C LYS A 18 -19.89 -5.59 -6.91
N ILE A 19 -18.78 -5.10 -7.46
CA ILE A 19 -17.62 -4.66 -6.68
C ILE A 19 -17.96 -3.39 -5.90
N ALA A 20 -18.58 -2.42 -6.56
CA ALA A 20 -18.97 -1.16 -5.95
C ALA A 20 -19.87 -1.37 -4.73
N ASN A 21 -20.86 -2.28 -4.84
CA ASN A 21 -21.71 -2.66 -3.71
C ASN A 21 -20.93 -3.33 -2.57
N LYS A 22 -19.97 -4.20 -2.86
CA LYS A 22 -19.14 -4.83 -1.82
C LYS A 22 -18.25 -3.83 -1.08
N ILE A 23 -17.72 -2.85 -1.79
CA ILE A 23 -16.85 -1.81 -1.21
C ILE A 23 -17.70 -0.71 -0.52
N GLY A 24 -18.96 -0.56 -0.92
CA GLY A 24 -19.87 0.48 -0.41
C GLY A 24 -19.67 1.82 -1.10
N ILE A 25 -19.44 1.80 -2.42
CA ILE A 25 -19.33 2.99 -3.27
C ILE A 25 -20.28 2.90 -4.47
N THR A 26 -20.48 4.00 -5.18
CA THR A 26 -21.26 3.98 -6.41
C THR A 26 -20.45 3.34 -7.57
N PRO A 27 -21.10 2.64 -8.51
CA PRO A 27 -20.42 2.07 -9.69
C PRO A 27 -19.73 3.15 -10.54
N GLN A 28 -20.29 4.35 -10.55
CA GLN A 28 -19.74 5.53 -11.21
C GLN A 28 -18.41 5.95 -10.57
N MET A 29 -18.35 5.99 -9.24
CA MET A 29 -17.12 6.29 -8.49
C MET A 29 -16.02 5.27 -8.83
N LEU A 30 -16.35 3.98 -8.85
CA LEU A 30 -15.39 2.95 -9.26
C LEU A 30 -14.87 3.19 -10.68
N GLY A 31 -15.74 3.55 -11.63
CA GLY A 31 -15.34 3.89 -13.00
C GLY A 31 -14.44 5.13 -13.10
N MET A 32 -14.72 6.19 -12.33
CA MET A 32 -13.85 7.38 -12.27
C MET A 32 -12.48 7.04 -11.69
N VAL A 33 -12.43 6.19 -10.67
CA VAL A 33 -11.16 5.74 -10.07
C VAL A 33 -10.36 4.89 -11.06
N GLU A 34 -10.99 3.95 -11.77
CA GLU A 34 -10.33 3.14 -12.81
C GLU A 34 -9.76 4.01 -13.94
N ARG A 35 -10.48 5.06 -14.37
CA ARG A 35 -10.03 5.97 -15.44
C ARG A 35 -8.99 7.00 -15.01
N GLY A 36 -8.70 7.12 -13.71
CA GLY A 36 -7.80 8.15 -13.20
C GLY A 36 -8.44 9.52 -13.02
N GLU A 37 -9.74 9.66 -13.28
CA GLU A 37 -10.47 10.95 -13.17
C GLU A 37 -10.64 11.40 -11.72
N ARG A 38 -10.70 10.45 -10.78
CA ARG A 38 -10.73 10.74 -9.35
C ARG A 38 -9.70 9.93 -8.58
N THR A 39 -9.16 10.56 -7.54
CA THR A 39 -8.34 9.92 -6.53
C THR A 39 -9.23 9.64 -5.31
N PRO A 40 -9.38 8.37 -4.90
CA PRO A 40 -10.15 8.03 -3.71
C PRO A 40 -9.45 8.52 -2.44
N SER A 41 -10.19 8.65 -1.34
CA SER A 41 -9.57 8.90 -0.03
C SER A 41 -8.69 7.72 0.39
N LEU A 42 -7.72 7.95 1.29
CA LEU A 42 -6.85 6.88 1.80
C LEU A 42 -7.65 5.71 2.38
N TYR A 43 -8.71 6.00 3.12
CA TYR A 43 -9.61 4.97 3.65
C TYR A 43 -10.26 4.13 2.55
N LEU A 44 -10.75 4.76 1.49
CA LEU A 44 -11.36 4.05 0.37
C LEU A 44 -10.31 3.29 -0.44
N ALA A 45 -9.13 3.86 -0.64
CA ALA A 45 -8.01 3.20 -1.31
C ALA A 45 -7.62 1.92 -0.56
N LYS A 46 -7.48 1.99 0.77
CA LYS A 46 -7.25 0.84 1.64
C LYS A 46 -8.37 -0.20 1.50
N LYS A 47 -9.63 0.22 1.51
CA LYS A 47 -10.78 -0.70 1.37
C LYS A 47 -10.77 -1.45 0.03
N ILE A 48 -10.38 -0.77 -1.05
CA ILE A 48 -10.21 -1.37 -2.37
C ILE A 48 -9.05 -2.38 -2.34
N ALA A 49 -7.91 -2.00 -1.75
CA ALA A 49 -6.74 -2.86 -1.62
C ALA A 49 -7.04 -4.12 -0.79
N ASP A 50 -7.68 -3.96 0.37
CA ASP A 50 -8.16 -5.04 1.25
C ASP A 50 -9.13 -5.98 0.50
N PHE A 51 -10.00 -5.44 -0.36
CA PHE A 51 -10.94 -6.23 -1.16
C PHE A 51 -10.24 -7.12 -2.20
N TYR A 52 -9.15 -6.63 -2.81
CA TYR A 52 -8.38 -7.37 -3.81
C TYR A 52 -7.19 -8.15 -3.23
N GLY A 53 -6.87 -7.98 -1.94
CA GLY A 53 -5.75 -8.64 -1.28
C GLY A 53 -4.39 -8.14 -1.76
N VAL A 54 -4.29 -6.88 -2.17
CA VAL A 54 -3.06 -6.25 -2.66
C VAL A 54 -2.72 -5.02 -1.82
N LEU A 55 -1.52 -4.47 -2.00
CA LEU A 55 -1.13 -3.23 -1.33
C LEU A 55 -1.75 -2.00 -2.02
N VAL A 56 -2.00 -0.94 -1.25
CA VAL A 56 -2.50 0.34 -1.79
C VAL A 56 -1.45 0.94 -2.72
N GLU A 57 -0.19 0.77 -2.34
CA GLU A 57 1.01 1.17 -3.07
C GLU A 57 1.01 0.55 -4.47
N ASP A 58 0.73 -0.75 -4.54
CA ASP A 58 0.68 -1.46 -5.81
C ASP A 58 -0.39 -0.91 -6.74
N ILE A 59 -1.54 -0.47 -6.21
CA ILE A 59 -2.64 0.02 -7.02
C ILE A 59 -2.41 1.46 -7.51
N PHE A 60 -1.97 2.35 -6.61
CA PHE A 60 -2.02 3.80 -6.82
C PHE A 60 -0.67 4.45 -7.09
N PHE A 61 0.44 3.76 -6.80
CA PHE A 61 1.78 4.30 -7.03
C PHE A 61 2.37 3.65 -8.29
N GLU A 62 2.77 4.50 -9.23
CA GLU A 62 3.57 4.14 -10.39
C GLU A 62 5.04 4.37 -10.04
N SER A 63 5.94 3.46 -10.45
CA SER A 63 7.37 3.49 -10.11
C SER A 63 8.14 4.70 -10.67
N SER A 64 7.47 5.62 -11.37
CA SER A 64 8.01 6.94 -11.66
C SER A 64 7.97 7.78 -10.39
N GLY A 65 9.01 7.62 -9.56
CA GLY A 65 9.29 8.55 -8.47
C GLY A 65 9.27 9.97 -9.02
N ASN A 66 8.38 10.80 -8.48
CA ASN A 66 8.55 12.24 -8.65
C ASN A 66 9.79 12.57 -7.80
N ASP A 67 10.96 12.63 -8.43
CA ASP A 67 12.23 13.01 -7.79
C ASP A 67 12.15 14.49 -7.39
N MET A 68 11.38 14.78 -6.35
CA MET A 68 11.29 16.12 -5.75
C MET A 68 11.93 16.07 -4.38
N CYS A 69 13.25 15.89 -4.42
CA CYS A 69 14.31 16.39 -3.52
C CYS A 69 15.46 15.39 -3.58
N PRO A 70 16.68 15.77 -4.03
CA PRO A 70 17.84 14.90 -3.94
C PRO A 70 18.10 14.60 -2.45
N LYS A 71 17.85 13.37 -2.04
CA LYS A 71 18.21 12.87 -0.71
C LYS A 71 19.73 12.68 -0.69
N ASN A 72 20.50 13.74 -0.49
CA ASN A 72 21.84 13.57 0.06
C ASN A 72 21.67 13.18 1.54
N VAL A 73 21.42 11.90 1.80
CA VAL A 73 21.57 11.30 3.12
C VAL A 73 22.66 10.25 3.01
N THR A 74 23.90 10.71 2.84
CA THR A 74 25.06 9.93 3.25
C THR A 74 25.43 10.39 4.66
N SER A 75 24.78 9.81 5.65
CA SER A 75 25.34 9.77 7.00
C SER A 75 25.42 8.30 7.40
N THR A 76 26.41 7.63 6.82
CA THR A 76 26.95 6.39 7.37
C THR A 76 27.57 6.71 8.72
N LEU A 77 26.89 6.35 9.80
CA LEU A 77 27.54 6.00 11.06
C LEU A 77 26.91 4.71 11.61
N ASN A 78 27.39 3.61 11.05
CA ASN A 78 28.05 2.51 11.75
C ASN A 78 27.29 1.85 12.92
N LEU A 79 26.88 0.60 12.65
CA LEU A 79 26.65 -0.46 13.62
C LEU A 79 27.84 -0.59 14.59
N THR A 80 27.67 -0.16 15.84
CA THR A 80 28.46 -0.66 16.98
C THR A 80 27.66 -0.54 18.28
N GLY A 81 27.25 -1.70 18.81
CA GLY A 81 27.26 -1.99 20.25
C GLY A 81 26.17 -1.37 21.13
N CYS A 82 24.96 -1.91 21.09
CA CYS A 82 24.15 -2.05 22.30
C CYS A 82 24.18 -3.54 22.65
N LYS A 83 25.11 -3.93 23.52
CA LYS A 83 25.07 -5.24 24.16
C LYS A 83 23.89 -5.21 25.11
N ASP A 84 22.79 -5.84 24.73
CA ASP A 84 21.71 -6.16 25.67
C ASP A 84 22.33 -6.97 26.82
N PRO A 85 22.26 -6.54 28.09
CA PRO A 85 22.49 -7.45 29.20
C PRO A 85 21.21 -8.27 29.41
N ALA A 86 20.89 -9.14 28.46
CA ALA A 86 20.04 -10.29 28.71
C ALA A 86 20.90 -11.39 29.33
N SER A 87 21.22 -11.25 30.62
CA SER A 87 21.62 -12.38 31.46
C SER A 87 20.38 -12.90 32.18
N ASN A 88 19.58 -13.67 31.46
CA ASN A 88 18.97 -14.88 32.01
C ASN A 88 20.09 -15.96 31.99
N GLU A 89 20.23 -16.94 32.86
CA GLU A 89 19.27 -17.73 33.61
C GLU A 89 19.92 -18.22 34.91
N ALA A 90 19.08 -18.50 35.89
CA ALA A 90 19.39 -19.30 37.06
C ALA A 90 20.03 -20.65 36.65
N ASN A 91 21.01 -21.12 37.42
CA ASN A 91 21.22 -22.56 37.57
C ASN A 91 21.90 -22.92 38.91
N ILE A 92 21.07 -23.56 39.74
CA ILE A 92 21.32 -24.79 40.51
C ILE A 92 22.07 -24.70 41.85
N SER A 93 21.32 -25.20 42.83
CA SER A 93 21.64 -25.74 44.15
C SER A 93 23.00 -26.40 44.36
N ALA A 94 23.62 -26.09 45.51
CA ALA A 94 24.09 -27.04 46.52
C ALA A 94 24.33 -26.30 47.83
#